data_AF-A0A2N3U6L0-F1
#
_entry.id   AF-A0A2N3U6L0-F1
#
_cell.length_a   1.000
_cell.length_b   1.000
_cell.length_c   1.000
_cell.angle_alpha   90.00
_cell.angle_beta   90.00
_cell.angle_gamma   90.00
#
_symmetry.space_group_name_H-M   'P 1'
#
loop_
_entity.id
_entity.type
_entity.pdbx_description
1 polymer ?
#
loop_
_entity_poly.entity_id
_entity_poly.type
_entity_poly.pdbx_seq_one_letter_code
_entity_poly.pdbx_strand_id
1 'polypeptide(L)'
;MKLGWAGLILSCFNNYIKDLPTVIRDLYLIIDNEDRWAEAHEQFTKIRQFGLSNKDFQPESYLQLAEKVAKVTYNASGEPAPFDSDSCWHIPSLALQLARQFGDKRLEEEVDVTVYLFSRNKRFKENIKAASDFLLYKRIDEILWYDWDPIAINNVAPRDEYQAYVPEVYNLRKSGATRGEIAQHLHELENKKMGMDGDLERCLEIADKILQA
;
A
#
# COMPACT_ATOMS: atom_id res chain seq x y z
N MET A 1 16.70 14.13 -3.71
CA MET A 1 16.15 13.34 -2.58
C MET A 1 15.19 12.35 -3.20
N LYS A 2 15.46 11.03 -3.19
CA LYS A 2 14.52 10.07 -3.79
C LYS A 2 13.26 9.94 -2.93
N LEU A 3 12.11 10.21 -3.55
CA LEU A 3 10.81 10.46 -2.91
C LEU A 3 9.89 9.25 -2.81
N GLY A 4 10.32 8.06 -3.23
CA GLY A 4 9.45 6.89 -3.22
C GLY A 4 8.87 6.55 -1.85
N TRP A 5 9.40 7.15 -0.78
CA TRP A 5 8.80 7.11 0.55
C TRP A 5 7.41 7.76 0.65
N ALA A 6 7.21 8.92 0.01
CA ALA A 6 5.96 9.64 0.04
C ALA A 6 4.89 8.88 -0.75
N GLY A 7 5.29 8.29 -1.89
CA GLY A 7 4.46 7.36 -2.66
C GLY A 7 4.12 6.09 -1.87
N LEU A 8 5.09 5.52 -1.14
CA LEU A 8 4.86 4.34 -0.30
C LEU A 8 3.83 4.62 0.81
N ILE A 9 3.95 5.77 1.49
CA ILE A 9 2.96 6.19 2.49
C ILE A 9 1.58 6.34 1.87
N LEU A 10 1.47 6.93 0.67
CA LEU A 10 0.19 7.04 -0.03
C LEU A 10 -0.40 5.67 -0.36
N SER A 11 0.45 4.72 -0.77
CA SER A 11 0.01 3.37 -1.17
C SER A 11 -0.57 2.53 -0.06
N CYS A 12 -0.19 2.77 1.20
CA CYS A 12 -0.81 2.08 2.36
C CYS A 12 -2.34 2.22 2.38
N PHE A 13 -2.87 3.31 1.82
CA PHE A 13 -4.30 3.59 1.81
C PHE A 13 -5.04 3.02 0.60
N ASN A 14 -4.36 2.49 -0.42
CA ASN A 14 -4.99 2.11 -1.70
C ASN A 14 -6.18 1.14 -1.53
N ASN A 15 -6.09 0.24 -0.55
CA ASN A 15 -7.13 -0.76 -0.25
C ASN A 15 -8.28 -0.24 0.61
N TYR A 16 -8.12 0.96 1.16
CA TYR A 16 -9.11 1.62 2.01
C TYR A 16 -9.88 2.71 1.26
N ILE A 17 -9.42 3.07 0.06
CA ILE A 17 -10.08 4.07 -0.79
C ILE A 17 -10.97 3.36 -1.79
N LYS A 18 -12.28 3.51 -1.59
CA LYS A 18 -13.28 3.05 -2.54
C LYS A 18 -13.14 3.85 -3.84
N ASP A 19 -13.11 3.15 -4.97
CA ASP A 19 -13.05 3.72 -6.32
C ASP A 19 -11.89 4.73 -6.50
N LEU A 20 -10.65 4.23 -6.39
CA LEU A 20 -9.43 5.04 -6.48
C LEU A 20 -9.45 5.95 -7.74
N PRO A 21 -9.47 7.29 -7.57
CA PRO A 21 -9.62 8.22 -8.69
C PRO A 21 -8.48 8.13 -9.70
N THR A 22 -8.79 8.33 -10.98
CA THR A 22 -7.77 8.33 -12.06
C THR A 22 -6.67 9.34 -11.80
N VAL A 23 -6.99 10.51 -11.25
CA VAL A 23 -5.99 11.53 -10.87
C VAL A 23 -4.99 11.04 -9.81
N ILE A 24 -5.34 10.04 -9.00
CA ILE A 24 -4.41 9.43 -8.05
C ILE A 24 -3.60 8.32 -8.72
N ARG A 25 -4.21 7.54 -9.62
CA ARG A 25 -3.48 6.55 -10.44
C ARG A 25 -2.40 7.20 -11.29
N ASP A 26 -2.71 8.33 -11.93
CA ASP A 26 -1.76 9.11 -12.72
C ASP A 26 -0.60 9.64 -11.88
N LEU A 27 -0.87 10.01 -10.62
CA LEU A 27 0.18 10.44 -9.68
C LEU A 27 1.19 9.31 -9.42
N TYR A 28 0.74 8.06 -9.25
CA TYR A 28 1.67 6.92 -9.11
C TYR A 28 2.57 6.75 -10.32
N LEU A 29 2.02 6.88 -11.54
CA LEU A 29 2.82 6.80 -12.78
C LEU A 29 3.88 7.91 -12.87
N ILE A 30 3.66 9.05 -12.22
CA ILE A 30 4.64 10.14 -12.11
C ILE A 30 5.67 9.84 -11.03
N ILE A 31 5.25 9.39 -9.83
CA ILE A 31 6.15 9.06 -8.72
C ILE A 31 7.18 8.00 -9.14
N ASP A 32 6.74 6.99 -9.89
CA ASP A 32 7.55 5.85 -10.29
C ASP A 32 8.55 6.17 -11.43
N ASN A 33 8.46 7.35 -12.05
CA ASN A 33 9.33 7.77 -13.13
C ASN A 33 9.93 9.16 -12.87
N GLU A 34 11.22 9.19 -12.52
CA GLU A 34 11.97 10.42 -12.19
C GLU A 34 11.94 11.46 -13.32
N ASP A 35 11.96 11.01 -14.58
CA ASP A 35 11.88 11.91 -15.76
C ASP A 35 10.54 12.65 -15.85
N ARG A 36 9.51 12.14 -15.16
CA ARG A 36 8.16 12.70 -15.13
C ARG A 36 7.88 13.57 -13.90
N TRP A 37 8.80 13.68 -12.94
CA TRP A 37 8.54 14.41 -11.69
C TRP A 37 8.15 15.87 -11.88
N ALA A 38 8.60 16.52 -12.97
CA ALA A 38 8.15 17.85 -13.34
C ALA A 38 6.62 17.94 -13.57
N GLU A 39 5.98 16.87 -14.06
CA GLU A 39 4.54 16.77 -14.28
C GLU A 39 3.74 16.83 -12.96
N ALA A 40 4.38 16.54 -11.81
CA ALA A 40 3.70 16.50 -10.52
C ALA A 40 3.09 17.85 -10.10
N HIS A 41 3.59 18.98 -10.63
CA HIS A 41 2.97 20.29 -10.41
C HIS A 41 1.59 20.40 -11.07
N GLU A 42 1.47 19.93 -12.31
CA GLU A 42 0.17 19.85 -12.97
C GLU A 42 -0.72 18.82 -12.26
N GLN A 43 -0.14 17.70 -11.84
CA GLN A 43 -0.89 16.66 -11.13
C GLN A 43 -1.46 17.13 -9.80
N PHE A 44 -0.71 17.93 -9.03
CA PHE A 44 -1.22 18.60 -7.83
C PHE A 44 -2.49 19.42 -8.14
N THR A 45 -2.48 20.16 -9.25
CA THR A 45 -3.63 20.98 -9.67
C THR A 45 -4.83 20.11 -10.03
N LYS A 46 -4.62 19.01 -10.74
CA LYS A 46 -5.68 18.04 -11.10
C LYS A 46 -6.31 17.40 -9.86
N ILE A 47 -5.52 17.01 -8.87
CA ILE A 47 -6.01 16.44 -7.60
C ILE A 47 -6.87 17.46 -6.85
N ARG A 48 -6.41 18.71 -6.77
CA ARG A 48 -7.17 19.79 -6.12
C ARG A 48 -8.49 20.08 -6.82
N GLN A 49 -8.49 20.15 -8.15
CA GLN A 49 -9.71 20.33 -8.95
C GLN A 49 -10.68 19.16 -8.80
N PHE A 50 -10.17 17.93 -8.71
CA PHE A 50 -10.98 16.74 -8.42
C PHE A 50 -11.67 16.87 -7.06
N GLY A 51 -10.95 17.22 -6.00
CA GLY A 51 -11.54 17.40 -4.66
C GLY A 51 -12.61 18.50 -4.61
N LEU A 52 -12.37 19.62 -5.31
CA LEU A 52 -13.36 20.71 -5.40
C LEU A 52 -14.64 20.30 -6.14
N SER A 53 -14.52 19.42 -7.14
CA SER A 53 -15.64 18.96 -7.97
C SER A 53 -16.37 17.76 -7.38
N ASN A 54 -15.74 17.00 -6.48
CA ASN A 54 -16.25 15.77 -5.88
C ASN A 54 -16.29 15.89 -4.36
N LYS A 55 -17.14 16.78 -3.85
CA LYS A 55 -17.24 17.08 -2.40
C LYS A 55 -17.64 15.89 -1.53
N ASP A 56 -18.28 14.90 -2.13
CA ASP A 56 -18.71 13.67 -1.44
C ASP A 56 -17.57 12.62 -1.34
N PHE A 57 -16.42 12.86 -1.98
CA PHE A 57 -15.27 11.96 -1.87
C PHE A 57 -14.75 11.95 -0.43
N GLN A 58 -14.69 10.77 0.17
CA GLN A 58 -14.19 10.58 1.53
C GLN A 58 -13.15 9.44 1.57
N PRO A 59 -12.15 9.54 2.43
CA PRO A 59 -11.84 10.70 3.29
C PRO A 59 -11.14 11.84 2.54
N GLU A 60 -11.55 13.09 2.78
CA GLU A 60 -10.90 14.28 2.18
C GLU A 60 -9.39 14.34 2.49
N SER A 61 -8.99 13.90 3.68
CA SER A 61 -7.58 13.83 4.11
C SER A 61 -6.72 12.93 3.22
N TYR A 62 -7.29 11.98 2.49
CA TYR A 62 -6.55 11.21 1.49
C TYR A 62 -6.14 12.07 0.28
N LEU A 63 -7.03 12.94 -0.21
CA LEU A 63 -6.69 13.87 -1.29
C LEU A 63 -5.66 14.89 -0.82
N GLN A 64 -5.77 15.37 0.43
CA GLN A 64 -4.76 16.26 1.02
C GLN A 64 -3.39 15.58 1.12
N LEU A 65 -3.36 14.28 1.48
CA LEU A 65 -2.13 13.50 1.50
C LEU A 65 -1.54 13.37 0.08
N ALA A 66 -2.36 13.03 -0.91
CA ALA A 66 -1.93 12.94 -2.30
C ALA A 66 -1.42 14.29 -2.85
N GLU A 67 -2.05 15.40 -2.49
CA GLU A 67 -1.57 16.75 -2.79
C GLU A 67 -0.17 17.00 -2.22
N LYS A 68 0.07 16.66 -0.94
CA LYS A 68 1.40 16.79 -0.31
C LYS A 68 2.43 15.92 -1.01
N VAL A 69 2.06 14.70 -1.39
CA VAL A 69 2.92 13.78 -2.15
C VAL A 69 3.29 14.40 -3.51
N ALA A 70 2.31 14.92 -4.27
CA ALA A 70 2.57 15.60 -5.54
C ALA A 70 3.52 16.80 -5.39
N LYS A 71 3.34 17.61 -4.34
CA LYS A 71 4.24 18.74 -4.05
C LYS A 71 5.67 18.32 -3.79
N VAL A 72 5.88 17.33 -2.91
CA VAL A 72 7.24 16.87 -2.62
C VAL A 72 7.86 16.21 -3.84
N THR A 73 7.04 15.54 -4.69
CA THR A 73 7.48 14.96 -5.96
C THR A 73 8.00 16.03 -6.92
N TYR A 74 7.22 17.09 -7.13
CA TYR A 74 7.65 18.22 -7.95
C TYR A 74 8.91 18.88 -7.38
N ASN A 75 8.96 19.13 -6.07
CA ASN A 75 10.11 19.81 -5.46
C ASN A 75 11.43 19.06 -5.64
N ALA A 76 11.43 17.73 -5.81
CA ALA A 76 12.66 17.00 -6.07
C ALA A 76 13.00 16.82 -7.56
N SER A 77 12.12 17.22 -8.49
CA SER A 77 12.49 17.30 -9.92
C SER A 77 13.60 18.32 -10.15
N GLY A 78 13.72 19.32 -9.26
CA GLY A 78 14.69 20.40 -9.37
C GLY A 78 14.22 21.55 -10.29
N GLU A 79 12.99 21.47 -10.81
CA GLU A 79 12.38 22.53 -11.60
C GLU A 79 12.20 23.83 -10.79
N PRO A 80 12.19 25.01 -11.46
CA PRO A 80 12.01 26.30 -10.80
C PRO A 80 10.59 26.46 -10.23
N ALA A 81 10.41 27.43 -9.33
CA ALA A 81 9.15 27.69 -8.61
C ALA A 81 8.62 26.49 -7.79
N PRO A 82 9.44 25.92 -6.89
CA PRO A 82 9.01 24.82 -6.04
C PRO A 82 7.85 25.24 -5.12
N PHE A 83 7.06 24.27 -4.71
CA PHE A 83 6.13 24.42 -3.61
C PHE A 83 6.86 24.63 -2.27
N ASP A 84 6.08 25.02 -1.27
CA ASP A 84 6.50 25.14 0.13
C ASP A 84 7.28 23.91 0.63
N SER A 85 8.49 24.14 1.15
CA SER A 85 9.43 23.08 1.56
C SER A 85 8.95 22.28 2.77
N ASP A 86 8.00 22.82 3.53
CA ASP A 86 7.44 22.22 4.73
C ASP A 86 6.39 21.14 4.45
N SER A 87 5.85 21.06 3.24
CA SER A 87 4.93 19.99 2.82
C SER A 87 5.45 18.59 3.13
N CYS A 88 6.78 18.38 3.12
CA CYS A 88 7.43 17.13 3.53
C CYS A 88 7.21 16.79 5.02
N TRP A 89 7.22 17.77 5.92
CA TRP A 89 7.04 17.57 7.37
C TRP A 89 5.61 17.20 7.74
N HIS A 90 4.64 17.56 6.89
CA HIS A 90 3.22 17.30 7.15
C HIS A 90 2.80 15.87 6.78
N ILE A 91 3.47 15.22 5.81
CA ILE A 91 3.10 13.89 5.31
C ILE A 91 2.99 12.86 6.44
N PRO A 92 3.99 12.69 7.34
CA PRO A 92 3.89 11.70 8.41
C PRO A 92 2.69 11.91 9.33
N SER A 93 2.50 13.15 9.81
CA SER A 93 1.38 13.47 10.72
C SER A 93 0.02 13.27 10.06
N LEU A 94 -0.10 13.66 8.78
CA LEU A 94 -1.33 13.54 8.03
C LEU A 94 -1.67 12.07 7.73
N ALA A 95 -0.68 11.27 7.36
CA ALA A 95 -0.87 9.84 7.14
C ALA A 95 -1.29 9.11 8.42
N LEU A 96 -0.63 9.38 9.55
CA LEU A 96 -1.02 8.79 10.84
C LEU A 96 -2.43 9.21 11.27
N GLN A 97 -2.81 10.47 11.04
CA GLN A 97 -4.17 10.94 11.31
C GLN A 97 -5.19 10.26 10.39
N LEU A 98 -4.88 10.13 9.09
CA LEU A 98 -5.74 9.46 8.12
C LEU A 98 -5.94 7.99 8.48
N ALA A 99 -4.87 7.27 8.86
CA ALA A 99 -4.95 5.87 9.26
C ALA A 99 -5.93 5.66 10.43
N ARG A 100 -5.87 6.53 11.44
CA ARG A 100 -6.79 6.50 12.59
C ARG A 100 -8.27 6.70 12.22
N GLN A 101 -8.57 7.39 11.11
CA GLN A 101 -9.95 7.59 10.67
C GLN A 101 -10.61 6.29 10.20
N PHE A 102 -9.83 5.35 9.67
CA PHE A 102 -10.33 4.05 9.26
C PHE A 102 -10.56 3.09 10.44
N GLY A 103 -9.96 3.38 11.60
CA GLY A 103 -10.08 2.52 12.80
C GLY A 103 -9.47 1.13 12.62
N ASP A 104 -8.68 0.92 11.58
CA ASP A 104 -7.98 -0.34 11.31
C ASP A 104 -6.56 -0.28 11.86
N LYS A 105 -6.31 -1.06 12.93
CA LYS A 105 -4.98 -1.13 13.56
C LYS A 105 -3.89 -1.61 12.61
N ARG A 106 -4.22 -2.43 11.60
CA ARG A 106 -3.25 -2.90 10.60
C ARG A 106 -2.76 -1.75 9.75
N LEU A 107 -3.68 -0.91 9.27
CA LEU A 107 -3.34 0.31 8.53
C LEU A 107 -2.51 1.27 9.38
N GLU A 108 -2.92 1.50 10.64
CA GLU A 108 -2.16 2.35 11.55
C GLU A 108 -0.72 1.86 11.75
N GLU A 109 -0.53 0.56 11.96
CA GLU A 109 0.80 -0.04 12.13
C GLU A 109 1.62 0.00 10.83
N GLU A 110 0.99 -0.26 9.68
CA GLU A 110 1.64 -0.18 8.37
C GLU A 110 2.16 1.23 8.09
N VAL A 111 1.34 2.25 8.33
CA VAL A 111 1.72 3.66 8.16
C VAL A 111 2.80 4.06 9.17
N ASP A 112 2.69 3.63 10.44
CA ASP A 112 3.69 3.93 11.47
C ASP A 112 5.06 3.33 11.13
N VAL A 113 5.10 2.05 10.74
CA VAL A 113 6.33 1.38 10.28
C VAL A 113 6.91 2.12 9.08
N THR A 114 6.07 2.48 8.11
CA THR A 114 6.48 3.20 6.90
C THR A 114 7.11 4.55 7.27
N VAL A 115 6.43 5.37 8.08
CA VAL A 115 6.96 6.65 8.59
C VAL A 115 8.27 6.46 9.36
N TYR A 116 8.33 5.46 10.24
CA TYR A 116 9.49 5.17 11.06
C TYR A 116 10.71 4.79 10.22
N LEU A 117 10.54 3.92 9.23
CA LEU A 117 11.59 3.50 8.29
C LEU A 117 12.24 4.70 7.60
N PHE A 118 11.45 5.73 7.26
CA PHE A 118 11.94 6.94 6.61
C PHE A 118 12.54 7.97 7.56
N SER A 119 12.02 8.06 8.79
CA SER A 119 12.49 9.02 9.79
C SER A 119 13.90 8.68 10.33
N ARG A 120 14.26 7.39 10.47
CA ARG A 120 15.51 6.99 11.15
C ARG A 120 16.71 6.73 10.24
N ASN A 121 16.57 6.74 8.90
CA ASN A 121 17.63 6.18 8.06
C ASN A 121 17.90 6.95 6.75
N LYS A 122 18.98 7.76 6.73
CA LYS A 122 19.46 8.40 5.49
C LYS A 122 19.93 7.38 4.43
N ARG A 123 20.36 6.17 4.83
CA ARG A 123 20.88 5.11 3.95
C ARG A 123 19.82 4.19 3.33
N PHE A 124 18.65 4.06 3.95
CA PHE A 124 17.57 3.18 3.44
C PHE A 124 16.81 3.80 2.27
N LYS A 125 17.01 5.11 2.04
CA LYS A 125 16.49 5.89 0.91
C LYS A 125 16.89 5.34 -0.46
N GLU A 126 17.92 4.49 -0.51
CA GLU A 126 18.41 3.84 -1.73
C GLU A 126 17.63 2.56 -2.08
N ASN A 127 16.85 1.97 -1.17
CA ASN A 127 16.17 0.68 -1.37
C ASN A 127 14.65 0.73 -1.09
N ILE A 128 13.95 1.69 -1.71
CA ILE A 128 12.47 1.78 -1.68
C ILE A 128 11.83 0.47 -2.12
N LYS A 129 12.40 -0.22 -3.12
CA LYS A 129 11.95 -1.54 -3.55
C LYS A 129 11.99 -2.57 -2.41
N ALA A 130 13.04 -2.59 -1.59
CA ALA A 130 13.12 -3.50 -0.45
C ALA A 130 12.09 -3.15 0.63
N ALA A 131 11.81 -1.87 0.84
CA ALA A 131 10.76 -1.43 1.77
C ALA A 131 9.36 -1.82 1.26
N SER A 132 9.09 -1.62 -0.03
CA SER A 132 7.84 -2.06 -0.67
C SER A 132 7.69 -3.57 -0.65
N ASP A 133 8.76 -4.31 -0.97
CA ASP A 133 8.77 -5.77 -0.91
C ASP A 133 8.53 -6.26 0.54
N PHE A 134 9.11 -5.59 1.54
CA PHE A 134 8.87 -5.88 2.95
C PHE A 134 7.42 -5.62 3.37
N LEU A 135 6.83 -4.49 2.99
CA LEU A 135 5.43 -4.17 3.29
C LEU A 135 4.48 -5.15 2.60
N LEU A 136 4.72 -5.48 1.34
CA LEU A 136 3.94 -6.50 0.62
C LEU A 136 4.03 -7.86 1.32
N TYR A 137 5.23 -8.27 1.73
CA TYR A 137 5.43 -9.52 2.46
C TYR A 137 4.65 -9.51 3.79
N LYS A 138 4.73 -8.42 4.56
CA LYS A 138 3.96 -8.24 5.81
C LYS A 138 2.45 -8.29 5.56
N ARG A 139 1.98 -7.65 4.48
CA ARG A 139 0.56 -7.60 4.14
C ARG A 139 0.02 -8.98 3.75
N ILE A 140 0.79 -9.75 2.98
CA ILE A 140 0.44 -11.14 2.67
C ILE A 140 0.39 -11.99 3.95
N ASP A 141 1.38 -11.86 4.84
CA ASP A 141 1.37 -12.53 6.16
C ASP A 141 0.11 -12.20 6.97
N GLU A 142 -0.30 -10.93 7.03
CA GLU A 142 -1.55 -10.53 7.70
C GLU A 142 -2.80 -11.12 7.04
N ILE A 143 -2.88 -11.14 5.70
CA ILE A 143 -4.01 -11.72 4.97
C ILE A 143 -4.11 -13.22 5.26
N LEU A 144 -2.99 -13.95 5.22
CA LEU A 144 -2.99 -15.38 5.53
C LEU A 144 -3.39 -15.64 6.99
N TRP A 145 -2.88 -14.82 7.92
CA TRP A 145 -3.15 -14.99 9.34
C TRP A 145 -4.59 -14.69 9.75
N TYR A 146 -5.16 -13.60 9.25
CA TYR A 146 -6.45 -13.13 9.74
C TYR A 146 -7.63 -13.43 8.82
N ASP A 147 -7.40 -13.50 7.52
CA ASP A 147 -8.47 -13.57 6.53
C ASP A 147 -8.61 -14.97 5.92
N TRP A 148 -7.50 -15.63 5.63
CA TRP A 148 -7.50 -16.99 5.08
C TRP A 148 -7.86 -18.03 6.15
N ASP A 149 -7.09 -18.10 7.25
CA ASP A 149 -7.26 -18.96 8.43
C ASP A 149 -8.24 -20.14 8.29
N PRO A 150 -7.95 -21.11 7.42
CA PRO A 150 -8.95 -22.09 7.01
C PRO A 150 -9.23 -23.14 8.10
N ILE A 151 -8.35 -23.29 9.10
CA ILE A 151 -8.56 -24.12 10.31
C ILE A 151 -8.99 -23.31 11.56
N ALA A 152 -9.26 -22.02 11.43
CA ALA A 152 -9.71 -21.14 12.52
C ALA A 152 -8.78 -21.12 13.76
N ILE A 153 -7.46 -21.13 13.55
CA ILE A 153 -6.46 -21.20 14.64
C ILE A 153 -5.85 -19.85 15.00
N ASN A 154 -6.17 -18.76 14.29
CA ASN A 154 -5.49 -17.48 14.47
C ASN A 154 -5.67 -16.82 15.86
N ASN A 155 -6.59 -17.34 16.68
CA ASN A 155 -6.83 -16.89 18.05
C ASN A 155 -6.22 -17.81 19.12
N VAL A 156 -5.64 -18.95 18.74
CA VAL A 156 -5.19 -20.00 19.69
C VAL A 156 -3.78 -20.53 19.38
N ALA A 157 -3.32 -20.44 18.15
CA ALA A 157 -2.02 -20.92 17.72
C ALA A 157 -1.00 -19.77 17.54
N PRO A 158 0.31 -20.06 17.52
CA PRO A 158 1.30 -19.07 17.17
C PRO A 158 1.25 -18.71 15.67
N ARG A 159 1.72 -17.51 15.34
CA ARG A 159 1.66 -16.95 13.98
C ARG A 159 2.47 -17.75 12.94
N ASP A 160 3.50 -18.46 13.39
CA ASP A 160 4.45 -19.16 12.53
C ASP A 160 3.82 -20.31 11.72
N GLU A 161 2.68 -20.84 12.17
CA GLU A 161 1.88 -21.87 11.47
C GLU A 161 1.53 -21.46 10.03
N TYR A 162 1.09 -20.22 9.84
CA TYR A 162 0.80 -19.70 8.49
C TYR A 162 1.95 -18.92 7.88
N GLN A 163 2.87 -18.42 8.71
CA GLN A 163 4.03 -17.67 8.23
C GLN A 163 4.90 -18.49 7.27
N ALA A 164 4.93 -19.81 7.43
CA ALA A 164 5.65 -20.73 6.55
C ALA A 164 5.18 -20.68 5.08
N TYR A 165 3.93 -20.28 4.81
CA TYR A 165 3.36 -20.20 3.46
C TYR A 165 3.56 -18.84 2.77
N VAL A 166 3.89 -17.80 3.55
CA VAL A 166 4.06 -16.42 3.04
C VAL A 166 5.09 -16.32 1.90
N PRO A 167 6.27 -16.99 1.94
CA PRO A 167 7.23 -16.90 0.84
C PRO A 167 6.67 -17.36 -0.51
N GLU A 168 5.90 -18.45 -0.53
CA GLU A 168 5.35 -19.04 -1.76
C GLU A 168 4.29 -18.11 -2.37
N VAL A 169 3.37 -17.62 -1.54
CA VAL A 169 2.31 -16.67 -1.95
C VAL A 169 2.91 -15.33 -2.40
N TYR A 170 3.91 -14.83 -1.69
CA TYR A 170 4.65 -13.63 -2.09
C TYR A 170 5.29 -13.78 -3.47
N ASN A 171 5.94 -14.92 -3.74
CA ASN A 171 6.54 -15.19 -5.03
C ASN A 171 5.51 -15.24 -6.17
N LEU A 172 4.35 -15.87 -5.93
CA LEU A 172 3.23 -15.86 -6.89
C LEU A 172 2.73 -14.44 -7.17
N ARG A 173 2.56 -13.63 -6.12
CA ARG A 173 2.14 -12.24 -6.27
C ARG A 173 3.15 -11.42 -7.08
N LYS A 174 4.45 -11.62 -6.86
CA LYS A 174 5.54 -10.93 -7.56
C LYS A 174 5.73 -11.40 -9.00
N SER A 175 5.41 -12.66 -9.32
CA SER A 175 5.50 -13.19 -10.69
C SER A 175 4.34 -12.76 -11.59
N GLY A 176 3.35 -12.04 -11.05
CA GLY A 176 2.16 -11.63 -11.79
C GLY A 176 1.14 -12.76 -11.94
N ALA A 177 1.11 -13.71 -11.00
CA ALA A 177 0.12 -14.77 -10.98
C ALA A 177 -1.31 -14.18 -10.98
N THR A 178 -2.19 -14.83 -11.73
CA THR A 178 -3.59 -14.48 -11.82
C THR A 178 -4.34 -14.83 -10.53
N ARG A 179 -5.52 -14.24 -10.35
CA ARG A 179 -6.45 -14.55 -9.26
C ARG A 179 -6.68 -16.06 -9.10
N GLY A 180 -6.89 -16.77 -10.21
CA GLY A 180 -7.12 -18.21 -10.22
C GLY A 180 -5.90 -19.01 -9.79
N GLU A 181 -4.70 -18.62 -10.21
CA GLU A 181 -3.45 -19.31 -9.82
C GLU A 181 -3.15 -19.16 -8.33
N ILE A 182 -3.35 -17.95 -7.77
CA ILE A 182 -3.19 -17.72 -6.33
C ILE A 182 -4.24 -18.52 -5.54
N ALA A 183 -5.50 -18.47 -5.95
CA ALA A 183 -6.58 -19.19 -5.27
C ALA A 183 -6.39 -20.71 -5.33
N GLN A 184 -6.00 -21.24 -6.48
CA GLN A 184 -5.71 -22.66 -6.64
C GLN A 184 -4.55 -23.10 -5.74
N HIS A 185 -3.51 -22.27 -5.62
CA HIS A 185 -2.40 -22.57 -4.73
C HIS A 185 -2.83 -22.61 -3.25
N LEU A 186 -3.63 -21.63 -2.79
CA LEU A 186 -4.18 -21.63 -1.42
C LEU A 186 -5.05 -22.87 -1.17
N HIS A 187 -5.93 -23.22 -2.12
CA HIS A 187 -6.77 -24.41 -2.05
C HIS A 187 -5.94 -25.70 -1.98
N GLU A 188 -4.81 -25.75 -2.70
CA GLU A 188 -3.88 -26.87 -2.59
C GLU A 188 -3.19 -26.96 -1.22
N LEU A 189 -2.86 -25.83 -0.59
CA LEU A 189 -2.34 -25.82 0.77
C LEU A 189 -3.37 -26.37 1.77
N GLU A 190 -4.63 -25.94 1.67
CA GLU A 190 -5.74 -26.45 2.48
C GLU A 190 -5.88 -27.98 2.34
N ASN A 191 -5.94 -28.46 1.09
CA ASN A 191 -6.17 -29.88 0.84
C ASN A 191 -4.95 -30.77 1.15
N LYS A 192 -3.76 -30.38 0.67
CA LYS A 192 -2.59 -31.26 0.67
C LYS A 192 -1.71 -31.10 1.90
N LYS A 193 -1.64 -29.88 2.47
CA LYS A 193 -0.79 -29.60 3.64
C LYS A 193 -1.57 -29.69 4.94
N MET A 194 -2.81 -29.18 4.95
CA MET A 194 -3.66 -29.16 6.14
C MET A 194 -4.63 -30.35 6.20
N GLY A 195 -4.83 -31.07 5.08
CA GLY A 195 -5.67 -32.27 5.03
C GLY A 195 -7.17 -31.95 5.14
N MET A 196 -7.57 -30.76 4.71
CA MET A 196 -8.97 -30.32 4.71
C MET A 196 -9.67 -30.58 3.38
N ASP A 197 -10.99 -30.42 3.37
CA ASP A 197 -11.76 -30.21 2.14
C ASP A 197 -11.85 -28.69 1.93
N GLY A 198 -10.89 -28.14 1.19
CA GLY A 198 -10.69 -26.71 1.05
C GLY A 198 -11.83 -26.01 0.29
N ASP A 199 -11.97 -24.71 0.51
CA ASP A 199 -13.00 -23.88 -0.12
C ASP A 199 -12.36 -22.98 -1.19
N LEU A 200 -12.55 -23.36 -2.46
CA LEU A 200 -12.00 -22.61 -3.59
C LEU A 200 -12.64 -21.22 -3.74
N GLU A 201 -13.93 -21.06 -3.44
CA GLU A 201 -14.58 -19.75 -3.50
C GLU A 201 -14.00 -18.82 -2.45
N ARG A 202 -13.78 -19.32 -1.24
CA ARG A 202 -13.08 -18.56 -0.19
C ARG A 202 -11.65 -18.23 -0.62
N CYS A 203 -10.90 -19.18 -1.17
CA CYS A 203 -9.55 -18.93 -1.69
C CYS A 203 -9.52 -17.84 -2.76
N LEU A 204 -10.56 -17.74 -3.60
CA LEU A 204 -10.70 -16.70 -4.61
C LEU A 204 -10.90 -15.31 -3.99
N GLU A 205 -11.66 -15.19 -2.90
CA GLU A 205 -11.79 -13.94 -2.15
C GLU A 205 -10.46 -13.52 -1.51
N ILE A 206 -9.68 -14.48 -0.99
CA ILE A 206 -8.35 -14.21 -0.42
C ILE A 206 -7.36 -13.80 -1.53
N ALA A 207 -7.43 -14.43 -2.70
CA ALA A 207 -6.62 -14.05 -3.85
C ALA A 207 -6.89 -12.60 -4.29
N ASP A 208 -8.14 -12.13 -4.25
CA ASP A 208 -8.47 -10.74 -4.53
C ASP A 208 -7.79 -9.78 -3.53
N LYS A 209 -7.80 -10.12 -2.24
CA LYS A 209 -7.10 -9.33 -1.21
C LYS A 209 -5.58 -9.30 -1.44
N ILE A 210 -4.97 -10.42 -1.82
CA ILE A 210 -3.53 -10.52 -2.11
C ILE A 210 -3.15 -9.70 -3.37
N LEU A 211 -4.01 -9.70 -4.40
CA LEU A 211 -3.77 -8.91 -5.61
C LEU A 211 -3.92 -7.40 -5.39
N GLN A 212 -4.71 -7.02 -4.39
CA GLN A 212 -4.90 -5.64 -3.96
C GLN A 212 -3.80 -5.18 -2.98
N ALA A 213 -3.08 -6.11 -2.34
CA ALA A 213 -1.92 -5.81 -1.49
C ALA A 213 -0.76 -5.14 -2.25
#